data_AF-A0A1V0PGA3-F1
#
_entry.id   AF-A0A1V0PGA3-F1
#
_cell.length_a   1.000
_cell.length_b   1.000
_cell.length_c   1.000
_cell.angle_alpha   90.00
_cell.angle_beta   90.00
_cell.angle_gamma   90.00
#
_symmetry.space_group_name_H-M   'P 1'
#
loop_
_entity.id
_entity.type
_entity.pdbx_description
1 polymer ?
#
loop_
_entity_poly.entity_id
_entity_poly.type
_entity_poly.pdbx_seq_one_letter_code
_entity_poly.pdbx_strand_id
1 'polypeptide(L)'
;MKWNSEKKFRLAEFMSAWGKEMNQNYSQYDPTHNVDFYGLSLPFSVLNDNTAWKAAINNQPIDLRWSETGEGERDYLLVDVYSDFGTKNTFENHVYFFVLYTGRPLVLYTGQNQGNTNHYLHLKETENNELKNAFARIVG
;
A
#
# COMPACT_ATOMS: atom_id res chain seq x y z
N MET A 1 10.08 -11.19 -12.71
CA MET A 1 10.16 -9.74 -12.99
C MET A 1 10.57 -9.07 -11.70
N LYS A 2 11.62 -8.25 -11.70
CA LYS A 2 12.11 -7.58 -10.48
C LYS A 2 11.51 -6.17 -10.39
N TRP A 3 11.18 -5.73 -9.18
CA TRP A 3 10.94 -4.32 -8.86
C TRP A 3 12.28 -3.57 -8.92
N ASN A 4 12.25 -2.30 -9.33
CA ASN A 4 13.45 -1.47 -9.45
C ASN A 4 13.09 0.02 -9.44
N SER A 5 14.11 0.88 -9.44
CA SER A 5 13.95 2.33 -9.39
C SER A 5 13.19 2.92 -10.59
N GLU A 6 13.32 2.34 -11.79
CA GLU A 6 12.57 2.81 -12.97
C GLU A 6 11.07 2.55 -12.80
N LYS A 7 10.70 1.38 -12.29
CA LYS A 7 9.30 1.02 -12.00
C LYS A 7 8.73 1.85 -10.86
N LYS A 8 9.51 2.11 -9.81
CA LYS A 8 9.16 3.04 -8.73
C LYS A 8 8.88 4.44 -9.27
N PHE A 9 9.73 4.95 -10.16
CA PHE A 9 9.53 6.24 -10.81
C PHE A 9 8.24 6.27 -11.64
N ARG A 10 7.99 5.26 -12.49
CA ARG A 10 6.76 5.16 -13.28
C ARG A 10 5.50 5.08 -12.41
N LEU A 11 5.58 4.38 -11.28
CA LEU A 11 4.47 4.32 -10.33
C LEU A 11 4.20 5.68 -9.70
N ALA A 12 5.24 6.42 -9.32
CA ALA A 12 5.09 7.78 -8.79
C ALA A 12 4.45 8.74 -9.81
N GLU A 13 4.89 8.71 -11.07
CA GLU A 13 4.28 9.50 -12.15
C GLU A 13 2.79 9.16 -12.33
N PHE A 14 2.48 7.86 -12.37
CA PHE A 14 1.11 7.39 -12.51
C PHE A 14 0.25 7.84 -11.32
N MET A 15 0.69 7.64 -10.08
CA MET A 15 -0.08 8.02 -8.88
C MET A 15 -0.32 9.52 -8.81
N SER A 16 0.64 10.34 -9.26
CA SER A 16 0.47 11.80 -9.34
C SER A 16 -0.60 12.19 -10.37
N ALA A 17 -0.59 11.58 -11.57
CA ALA A 17 -1.57 11.85 -12.60
C ALA A 17 -2.97 11.36 -12.21
N TRP A 18 -3.06 10.11 -11.78
CA TRP A 18 -4.30 9.47 -11.36
C TRP A 18 -4.94 10.20 -10.16
N GLY A 19 -4.14 10.62 -9.18
CA GLY A 19 -4.63 11.44 -8.07
C GLY A 19 -5.33 12.71 -8.57
N LYS A 20 -4.72 13.44 -9.50
CA LYS A 20 -5.32 14.68 -10.06
C LYS A 20 -6.66 14.41 -10.74
N GLU A 21 -6.78 13.31 -11.50
CA GLU A 21 -8.04 12.91 -12.15
C GLU A 21 -9.14 12.58 -11.13
N MET A 22 -8.77 11.93 -10.04
CA MET A 22 -9.67 11.63 -8.91
C MET A 22 -9.92 12.82 -8.00
N ASN A 23 -9.31 13.99 -8.28
CA ASN A 23 -9.29 15.13 -7.39
C ASN A 23 -8.82 14.73 -5.97
N GLN A 24 -7.71 13.99 -5.90
CA GLN A 24 -7.03 13.50 -4.70
C GLN A 24 -5.53 13.80 -4.84
N ASN A 25 -4.81 13.95 -3.73
CA ASN A 25 -3.36 14.18 -3.78
C ASN A 25 -2.64 13.09 -3.02
N TYR A 26 -1.94 12.21 -3.73
CA TYR A 26 -1.26 11.07 -3.13
C TYR A 26 0.20 11.40 -2.84
N SER A 27 0.62 11.13 -1.61
CA SER A 27 2.03 11.12 -1.20
C SER A 27 2.54 9.69 -1.10
N GLN A 28 3.83 9.51 -1.41
CA GLN A 28 4.52 8.23 -1.35
C GLN A 28 5.05 7.98 0.07
N TYR A 29 5.02 6.74 0.53
CA TYR A 29 5.48 6.32 1.84
C TYR A 29 6.28 5.01 1.76
N ASP A 30 7.16 4.81 2.72
CA ASP A 30 8.06 3.66 2.85
C ASP A 30 8.41 3.41 4.34
N PRO A 31 9.15 2.35 4.70
CA PRO A 31 9.45 2.05 6.11
C PRO A 31 10.17 3.19 6.86
N THR A 32 10.86 4.08 6.15
CA THR A 32 11.57 5.24 6.72
C THR A 32 10.76 6.54 6.66
N HIS A 33 9.75 6.62 5.78
CA HIS A 33 8.85 7.75 5.63
C HIS A 33 7.39 7.30 5.71
N ASN A 34 6.77 7.46 6.89
CA ASN A 34 5.46 6.89 7.18
C ASN A 34 4.34 7.94 7.15
N VAL A 35 3.12 7.50 6.85
CA VAL A 35 1.89 8.28 7.06
C VAL A 35 1.35 8.01 8.46
N ASP A 36 0.91 9.05 9.17
CA ASP A 36 0.10 8.90 10.38
C ASP A 36 -1.37 8.75 9.97
N PHE A 37 -1.82 7.51 9.80
CA PHE A 37 -3.19 7.18 9.40
C PHE A 37 -4.04 6.93 10.64
N TYR A 38 -4.65 7.99 11.17
CA TYR A 38 -5.47 7.96 12.40
C TYR A 38 -4.73 7.40 13.64
N GLY A 39 -3.47 7.76 13.83
CA GLY A 39 -2.62 7.29 14.94
C GLY A 39 -1.80 6.04 14.61
N LEU A 40 -1.99 5.45 13.42
CA LEU A 40 -1.23 4.29 12.95
C LEU A 40 -0.16 4.73 11.94
N SER A 41 1.11 4.55 12.30
CA SER A 41 2.24 4.87 11.43
C SER A 41 2.41 3.79 10.34
N LEU A 42 2.03 4.08 9.10
CA LEU A 42 2.07 3.12 7.98
C LEU A 42 3.16 3.46 6.96
N PRO A 43 3.85 2.45 6.40
CA PRO A 43 3.65 1.01 6.62
C PRO A 43 4.35 0.41 7.86
N PHE A 44 5.15 1.18 8.60
CA PHE A 44 5.99 0.67 9.71
C PHE A 44 5.23 -0.23 10.69
N SER A 45 4.04 0.18 11.13
CA SER A 45 3.26 -0.52 12.16
C SER A 45 2.72 -1.87 11.72
N VAL A 46 2.76 -2.22 10.43
CA VAL A 46 2.33 -3.56 9.96
C VAL A 46 3.49 -4.38 9.39
N LEU A 47 4.68 -3.79 9.32
CA LEU A 47 5.91 -4.45 8.88
C LEU A 47 6.83 -4.85 10.04
N ASN A 48 6.72 -4.19 11.20
CA ASN A 48 7.60 -4.40 12.33
C ASN A 48 6.98 -5.37 13.35
N ASP A 49 7.66 -6.48 13.62
CA ASP A 49 7.20 -7.51 14.56
C ASP A 49 7.12 -7.04 16.03
N ASN A 50 7.76 -5.93 16.38
CA ASN A 50 7.65 -5.32 17.72
C ASN A 50 6.37 -4.49 17.90
N THR A 51 5.52 -4.42 16.87
CA THR A 51 4.24 -3.73 16.94
C THR A 51 3.09 -4.74 17.07
N ALA A 52 2.02 -4.36 17.75
CA ALA A 52 0.85 -5.22 17.91
C ALA A 52 0.05 -5.38 16.60
N TRP A 53 0.29 -4.51 15.62
CA TRP A 53 -0.53 -4.42 14.42
C TRP A 53 -0.06 -5.39 13.33
N LYS A 54 -1.02 -6.02 12.65
CA LYS A 54 -0.76 -6.91 11.52
C LYS A 54 -1.65 -6.53 10.34
N ALA A 55 -1.10 -6.56 9.13
CA ALA A 55 -1.89 -6.50 7.92
C ALA A 55 -2.72 -7.78 7.79
N ALA A 56 -4.00 -7.66 7.44
CA ALA A 56 -4.90 -8.81 7.31
C ALA A 56 -5.81 -8.69 6.10
N ILE A 57 -6.04 -9.81 5.42
CA ILE A 57 -7.02 -9.96 4.33
C ILE A 57 -8.03 -11.01 4.76
N ASN A 58 -9.33 -10.75 4.57
CA ASN A 58 -10.41 -11.66 5.00
C ASN A 58 -10.29 -12.11 6.47
N ASN A 59 -9.91 -11.16 7.34
CA ASN A 59 -9.68 -11.38 8.78
C ASN A 59 -8.59 -12.42 9.10
N GLN A 60 -7.65 -12.65 8.18
CA GLN A 60 -6.48 -13.50 8.38
C GLN A 60 -5.21 -12.65 8.19
N PRO A 61 -4.27 -12.65 9.15
CA PRO A 61 -2.98 -12.00 8.99
C PRO A 61 -2.23 -12.51 7.77
N ILE A 62 -1.51 -11.62 7.10
CA ILE A 62 -0.61 -11.94 5.99
C ILE A 62 0.85 -11.70 6.39
N ASP A 63 1.79 -12.48 5.83
CA ASP A 63 3.23 -12.19 5.95
C ASP A 63 3.59 -11.09 4.93
N LEU A 64 3.47 -9.84 5.37
CA LEU A 64 3.75 -8.63 4.59
C LEU A 64 5.16 -8.16 4.88
N ARG A 65 5.99 -8.01 3.85
CA ARG A 65 7.38 -7.54 3.98
C ARG A 65 7.70 -6.46 2.99
N TRP A 66 8.49 -5.48 3.40
CA TRP A 66 9.04 -4.51 2.44
C TRP A 66 10.09 -5.17 1.55
N SER A 67 10.09 -4.84 0.26
CA SER A 67 11.10 -5.31 -0.69
C SER A 67 11.44 -4.25 -1.73
N GLU A 68 12.70 -3.82 -1.76
CA GLU A 68 13.22 -2.90 -2.78
C GLU A 68 13.36 -3.55 -4.16
N THR A 69 13.42 -4.89 -4.20
CA THR A 69 13.67 -5.66 -5.44
C THR A 69 12.46 -6.45 -5.90
N GLY A 70 11.44 -6.57 -5.05
CA GLY A 70 10.28 -7.42 -5.32
C GLY A 70 10.63 -8.91 -5.36
N GLU A 71 11.76 -9.30 -4.78
CA GLU A 71 12.21 -10.69 -4.69
C GLU A 71 12.06 -11.20 -3.25
N GLY A 72 11.59 -12.45 -3.12
CA GLY A 72 11.30 -13.10 -1.85
C GLY A 72 10.45 -14.36 -2.07
N GLU A 73 10.47 -15.27 -1.11
CA GLU A 73 9.70 -16.53 -1.19
C GLU A 73 8.38 -16.40 -0.44
N ARG A 74 7.26 -16.68 -1.14
CA ARG A 74 5.89 -16.89 -0.57
C ARG A 74 5.31 -15.76 0.31
N ASP A 75 5.95 -14.60 0.35
CA ASP A 75 5.50 -13.43 1.09
C ASP A 75 4.66 -12.46 0.23
N TYR A 76 3.89 -11.60 0.89
CA TYR A 76 3.35 -10.38 0.29
C TYR A 76 4.46 -9.32 0.30
N LEU A 77 5.13 -9.11 -0.84
CA LEU A 77 6.22 -8.15 -0.94
C LEU A 77 5.68 -6.75 -1.24
N LEU A 78 5.59 -5.92 -0.21
CA LEU A 78 5.25 -4.50 -0.33
C LEU A 78 6.41 -3.75 -0.98
N VAL A 79 6.16 -3.16 -2.14
CA VAL A 79 7.16 -2.44 -2.93
C VAL A 79 6.96 -0.93 -2.92
N ASP A 80 5.74 -0.48 -2.59
CA ASP A 80 5.41 0.95 -2.47
C ASP A 80 4.11 1.19 -1.70
N VAL A 81 3.96 2.37 -1.12
CA VAL A 81 2.75 2.81 -0.39
C VAL A 81 2.38 4.22 -0.80
N TYR A 82 1.09 4.46 -1.01
CA TYR A 82 0.57 5.80 -1.28
C TYR A 82 -0.65 6.10 -0.42
N SER A 83 -0.76 7.34 0.05
CA SER A 83 -1.94 7.81 0.78
C SER A 83 -2.29 9.24 0.42
N ASP A 84 -3.59 9.54 0.39
CA ASP A 84 -4.13 10.91 0.27
C ASP A 84 -4.47 11.53 1.63
N PHE A 85 -4.15 10.85 2.73
CA PHE A 85 -4.43 11.30 4.08
C PHE A 85 -3.81 12.67 4.37
N GLY A 86 -4.61 13.57 4.96
CA GLY A 86 -4.16 14.91 5.34
C GLY A 86 -4.03 15.89 4.16
N THR A 87 -4.38 15.48 2.93
CA THR A 87 -4.32 16.36 1.76
C THR A 87 -5.63 17.09 1.46
N LYS A 88 -6.74 16.64 2.05
CA LYS A 88 -8.06 17.29 1.99
C LYS A 88 -8.80 17.13 3.32
N ASN A 89 -9.74 18.02 3.60
CA ASN A 89 -10.71 17.90 4.70
C ASN A 89 -11.84 16.92 4.31
N THR A 90 -11.48 15.71 3.89
CA THR A 90 -12.43 14.62 3.63
C THR A 90 -12.30 13.57 4.73
N PHE A 91 -13.44 13.02 5.15
CA PHE A 91 -13.47 11.90 6.11
C PHE A 91 -13.09 10.57 5.47
N GLU A 92 -13.00 10.54 4.14
CA GLU A 92 -12.57 9.39 3.34
C GLU A 92 -11.12 9.63 2.92
N ASN A 93 -10.22 8.85 3.52
CA ASN A 93 -8.80 8.81 3.17
C ASN A 93 -8.43 7.37 2.85
N HIS A 94 -7.49 7.21 1.94
CA HIS A 94 -7.16 5.97 1.28
C HIS A 94 -5.69 5.68 1.47
N VAL A 95 -5.37 4.44 1.83
CA VAL A 95 -4.00 3.93 1.77
C VAL A 95 -3.95 2.77 0.78
N TYR A 96 -3.09 2.90 -0.22
CA TYR A 96 -2.82 1.87 -1.21
C TYR A 96 -1.45 1.25 -0.98
N PHE A 97 -1.43 -0.08 -0.90
CA PHE A 97 -0.25 -0.92 -0.78
C PHE A 97 -0.02 -1.62 -2.11
N PHE A 98 1.10 -1.32 -2.76
CA PHE A 98 1.51 -1.94 -4.01
C PHE A 98 2.36 -3.16 -3.69
N VAL A 99 1.84 -4.36 -4.01
CA VAL A 99 2.37 -5.62 -3.51
C VAL A 99 2.66 -6.59 -4.65
N LEU A 100 3.79 -7.29 -4.57
CA LEU A 100 4.07 -8.47 -5.37
C LEU A 100 3.84 -9.72 -4.52
N TYR A 101 2.78 -10.47 -4.83
CA TYR A 101 2.52 -11.76 -4.19
C TYR A 101 2.90 -12.88 -5.15
N THR A 102 3.97 -13.62 -4.85
CA THR A 102 4.50 -14.67 -5.76
C THR A 102 4.77 -14.15 -7.19
N GLY A 103 5.26 -12.91 -7.29
CA GLY A 103 5.51 -12.22 -8.56
C GLY A 103 4.27 -11.67 -9.26
N ARG A 104 3.06 -11.86 -8.70
CA ARG A 104 1.82 -11.27 -9.21
C ARG A 104 1.59 -9.89 -8.60
N PRO A 105 1.39 -8.84 -9.41
CA PRO A 105 1.06 -7.50 -8.91
C PRO A 105 -0.35 -7.47 -8.32
N LEU A 106 -0.46 -6.97 -7.09
CA LEU A 106 -1.70 -6.69 -6.38
C LEU A 106 -1.66 -5.24 -5.88
N VAL A 107 -2.81 -4.56 -5.93
CA VAL A 107 -2.99 -3.27 -5.27
C VAL A 107 -3.97 -3.47 -4.13
N LEU A 108 -3.45 -3.50 -2.92
CA LEU A 108 -4.24 -3.60 -1.71
C LEU A 108 -4.64 -2.21 -1.23
N TYR A 109 -5.77 -2.12 -0.57
CA TYR A 109 -6.42 -0.89 -0.19
C TYR A 109 -6.97 -1.00 1.24
N THR A 110 -6.86 0.10 2.00
CA THR A 110 -7.63 0.31 3.22
C THR A 110 -8.12 1.75 3.33
N GLY A 111 -9.34 1.90 3.82
CA GLY A 111 -9.92 3.16 4.30
C GLY A 111 -10.36 3.04 5.76
N GLN A 112 -9.74 2.11 6.51
CA GLN A 112 -10.09 1.84 7.90
C GLN A 112 -9.80 3.07 8.77
N ASN A 113 -10.83 3.63 9.39
CA ASN A 113 -10.72 4.80 10.26
C ASN A 113 -10.93 4.49 11.76
N GLN A 114 -11.13 3.21 12.10
CA GLN A 114 -11.32 2.73 13.47
C GLN A 114 -10.40 1.55 13.76
N GLY A 115 -9.96 1.43 15.02
CA GLY A 115 -9.27 0.24 15.50
C GLY A 115 -10.20 -0.97 15.64
N ASN A 116 -9.63 -2.14 15.88
CA ASN A 116 -10.37 -3.36 16.21
C ASN A 116 -9.63 -4.14 17.31
N THR A 117 -10.33 -5.08 17.93
CA THR A 117 -9.80 -5.90 19.04
C THR A 117 -8.64 -6.82 18.65
N ASN A 118 -8.47 -7.09 17.35
CA ASN A 118 -7.43 -7.98 16.83
C ASN A 118 -6.17 -7.22 16.43
N HIS A 119 -6.16 -5.89 16.52
CA HIS A 119 -5.09 -5.02 16.01
C HIS A 119 -4.76 -5.28 14.52
N TYR A 120 -5.79 -5.50 13.71
CA TYR A 120 -5.62 -5.73 12.28
C TYR A 120 -5.80 -4.46 11.46
N LEU A 121 -4.86 -4.21 10.55
CA LEU A 121 -5.11 -3.33 9.42
C LEU A 121 -5.80 -4.16 8.34
N HIS A 122 -7.11 -3.98 8.18
CA HIS A 122 -7.86 -4.69 7.16
C HIS A 122 -7.55 -4.13 5.78
N LEU A 123 -6.96 -4.98 4.95
CA LEU A 123 -6.68 -4.74 3.54
C LEU A 123 -7.65 -5.56 2.69
N LYS A 124 -8.04 -5.00 1.55
CA LYS A 124 -8.67 -5.74 0.46
C LYS A 124 -8.01 -5.36 -0.86
N GLU A 125 -8.07 -6.22 -1.87
CA GLU A 125 -7.68 -5.80 -3.20
C GLU A 125 -8.62 -4.66 -3.67
N THR A 126 -8.05 -3.64 -4.32
CA THR A 126 -8.84 -2.52 -4.81
C THR A 126 -9.79 -2.95 -5.93
N GLU A 127 -10.99 -2.38 -5.92
CA GLU A 127 -11.96 -2.52 -7.01
C GLU A 127 -11.61 -1.59 -8.19
N ASN A 128 -10.68 -0.64 -8.00
CA ASN A 128 -10.25 0.27 -9.04
C ASN A 128 -9.41 -0.47 -10.10
N ASN A 129 -10.00 -0.71 -11.27
CA ASN A 129 -9.34 -1.42 -12.37
C ASN A 129 -8.18 -0.63 -12.99
N GLU A 130 -8.20 0.70 -12.92
CA GLU A 130 -7.13 1.52 -13.45
C GLU A 130 -5.84 1.35 -12.65
N LEU A 131 -5.91 1.43 -11.32
CA LEU A 131 -4.78 1.15 -10.43
C LEU A 131 -4.20 -0.25 -10.69
N LYS A 132 -5.07 -1.28 -10.74
CA LYS A 132 -4.63 -2.67 -11.00
C LYS A 132 -3.93 -2.81 -12.34
N ASN A 133 -4.53 -2.26 -13.40
CA ASN A 133 -3.99 -2.38 -14.75
C ASN A 133 -2.68 -1.59 -14.93
N ALA A 134 -2.59 -0.40 -14.34
CA ALA A 134 -1.38 0.43 -14.38
C ALA A 134 -0.24 -0.26 -13.64
N PHE A 135 -0.47 -0.74 -12.41
CA PHE A 135 0.57 -1.43 -11.66
C PHE A 135 1.01 -2.73 -12.35
N ALA A 136 0.07 -3.51 -12.89
CA ALA A 136 0.40 -4.70 -13.66
C ALA A 136 1.28 -4.40 -14.88
N ARG A 137 0.99 -3.31 -15.61
CA ARG A 137 1.80 -2.84 -16.73
C ARG A 137 3.19 -2.35 -16.33
N ILE A 138 3.31 -1.72 -15.16
CA ILE A 138 4.60 -1.24 -14.63
C ILE A 138 5.46 -2.41 -14.19
N VAL A 139 4.85 -3.46 -13.62
CA VAL A 139 5.56 -4.65 -13.15
C VAL A 139 6.01 -5.56 -14.30
N GLY A 140 5.17 -5.71 -15.32
CA GLY A 140 5.43 -6.46 -16.55
C GLY A 140 6.68 -5.99 -17.29
#